data_AF-A0A1F5LNB2-F1
#
_entry.id   AF-A0A1F5LNB2-F1
#
_cell.length_a   1.000
_cell.length_b   1.000
_cell.length_c   1.000
_cell.angle_alpha   90.00
_cell.angle_beta   90.00
_cell.angle_gamma   90.00
#
_symmetry.space_group_name_H-M   'P 1'
#
loop_
_entity.id
_entity.type
_entity.pdbx_description
1 polymer ?
#
loop_
_entity_poly.entity_id
_entity_poly.type
_entity_poly.pdbx_seq_one_letter_code
_entity_poly.pdbx_strand_id
1 'polypeptide(L)'
;MENTKATTLDITTNLLKRSSLSDPSKYPLWVFLIIVGCIVGGLIGFSVWTMYHGLDDNNTFKDVSFEQRKYMREARQRNLNGLAVEARRPDMIIPIDQLNW
;
A
#
# COMPACT_ATOMS: atom_id res chain seq x y z
N MET A 1 49.44 -35.04 -7.71
CA MET A 1 49.14 -33.59 -7.77
C MET A 1 47.91 -33.24 -6.89
N GLU A 2 47.85 -33.74 -5.65
CA GLU A 2 46.72 -33.46 -4.72
C GLU A 2 47.08 -32.39 -3.67
N ASN A 3 48.34 -32.31 -3.24
CA ASN A 3 48.78 -31.46 -2.12
C ASN A 3 48.70 -29.95 -2.40
N THR A 4 48.74 -29.54 -3.68
CA THR A 4 48.68 -28.12 -4.08
C THR A 4 47.28 -27.54 -3.99
N LYS A 5 46.22 -28.37 -4.14
CA LYS A 5 44.82 -27.90 -4.07
C LYS A 5 44.39 -27.69 -2.61
N ALA A 6 44.79 -28.59 -1.73
CA ALA A 6 44.54 -28.49 -0.28
C ALA A 6 45.15 -27.21 0.29
N THR A 7 46.43 -26.93 -0.02
CA THR A 7 47.14 -25.72 0.43
C THR A 7 46.51 -24.43 -0.10
N THR A 8 46.05 -24.37 -1.35
CA THR A 8 45.33 -23.19 -1.86
C THR A 8 43.99 -22.95 -1.18
N LEU A 9 43.23 -24.02 -0.91
CA LEU A 9 41.96 -23.91 -0.18
C LEU A 9 42.17 -23.45 1.27
N ASP A 10 43.19 -23.96 1.94
CA ASP A 10 43.54 -23.54 3.30
C ASP A 10 44.00 -22.08 3.35
N ILE A 11 44.74 -21.61 2.34
CA ILE A 11 45.14 -20.21 2.24
C ILE A 11 43.92 -19.31 2.00
N THR A 12 43.04 -19.68 1.06
CA THR A 12 41.84 -18.89 0.75
C THR A 12 40.87 -18.82 1.93
N THR A 13 40.66 -19.92 2.66
CA THR A 13 39.78 -19.94 3.84
C THR A 13 40.34 -19.12 5.00
N ASN A 14 41.66 -19.16 5.24
CA ASN A 14 42.30 -18.32 6.24
C ASN A 14 42.26 -16.83 5.88
N LEU A 15 42.41 -16.48 4.60
CA LEU A 15 42.26 -15.10 4.13
C LEU A 15 40.81 -14.61 4.27
N LEU A 16 39.83 -15.45 3.92
CA LEU A 16 38.41 -15.13 4.04
C LEU A 16 38.02 -14.92 5.51
N LYS A 17 38.47 -15.79 6.41
CA LYS A 17 38.27 -15.69 7.87
C LYS A 17 38.91 -14.44 8.47
N ARG A 18 40.06 -14.01 7.96
CA ARG A 18 40.72 -12.77 8.39
C ARG A 18 40.02 -11.53 7.84
N SER A 19 39.45 -11.60 6.64
CA SER A 19 38.67 -10.52 6.03
C SER A 19 37.27 -10.36 6.65
N SER A 20 36.64 -11.45 7.07
CA SER A 20 35.33 -11.44 7.76
C SER A 20 35.42 -10.95 9.21
N LEU A 21 36.61 -10.56 9.67
CA LEU A 21 36.91 -10.01 10.99
C LEU A 21 37.08 -8.48 10.94
N SER A 22 36.72 -7.84 9.82
CA SER A 22 36.66 -6.38 9.72
C SER A 22 35.42 -5.85 10.46
N ASP A 23 35.59 -5.49 11.73
CA ASP A 23 34.63 -4.78 12.58
C ASP A 23 33.22 -5.41 12.72
N PRO A 24 33.00 -6.28 13.74
CA PRO A 24 31.68 -6.87 14.02
C PRO A 24 30.57 -5.82 14.25
N SER A 25 30.93 -4.56 14.54
CA SER A 25 29.99 -3.45 14.73
C SER A 25 29.41 -2.89 13.43
N LYS A 26 30.04 -3.12 12.26
CA LYS A 26 29.59 -2.55 10.98
C LYS A 26 28.65 -3.46 10.20
N TYR A 27 28.72 -4.78 10.41
CA TYR A 27 27.80 -5.76 9.84
C TYR A 27 26.31 -5.44 10.09
N PRO A 28 25.86 -5.15 11.32
CA PRO A 28 24.45 -4.87 11.56
C PRO A 28 23.97 -3.61 10.81
N LEU A 29 24.83 -2.60 10.66
CA LEU A 29 24.50 -1.37 9.94
C LEU A 29 24.31 -1.61 8.44
N TRP A 30 25.22 -2.38 7.82
CA TRP A 30 25.10 -2.77 6.41
C TRP A 30 23.89 -3.66 6.15
N VAL A 31 23.62 -4.62 7.04
CA VAL A 31 22.43 -5.49 6.93
C VAL A 31 21.14 -4.67 7.01
N PHE A 32 21.06 -3.70 7.93
CA PHE A 32 19.91 -2.81 8.02
C PHE A 32 19.73 -1.97 6.75
N LEU A 33 20.81 -1.42 6.21
CA LEU A 33 20.77 -0.60 5.00
C LEU A 33 20.27 -1.40 3.78
N ILE A 34 20.66 -2.68 3.67
CA ILE A 34 20.17 -3.59 2.63
C ILE A 34 18.68 -3.86 2.79
N ILE A 35 18.21 -4.11 4.02
CA ILE A 35 16.78 -4.34 4.30
C ILE A 35 15.95 -3.11 3.91
N VAL A 36 16.40 -1.92 4.32
CA VAL A 36 15.71 -0.66 3.97
C VAL A 36 15.70 -0.46 2.46
N GLY A 37 16.82 -0.70 1.76
CA GLY A 37 16.88 -0.62 0.31
C GLY A 37 15.92 -1.58 -0.38
N CYS A 38 15.76 -2.79 0.16
CA CYS A 38 14.84 -3.80 -0.37
C CYS A 38 13.38 -3.40 -0.16
N ILE A 39 13.03 -2.81 0.99
CA ILE A 39 11.69 -2.28 1.27
C ILE A 39 11.37 -1.12 0.33
N VAL A 40 12.28 -0.15 0.20
CA VAL A 40 12.10 1.02 -0.68
C VAL A 40 11.96 0.58 -2.14
N GLY A 41 12.82 -0.33 -2.60
CA GLY A 41 12.73 -0.89 -3.95
C GLY A 41 11.41 -1.63 -4.18
N GLY A 42 10.96 -2.41 -3.19
CA GLY A 42 9.66 -3.11 -3.23
C GLY A 42 8.48 -2.14 -3.31
N LEU A 43 8.49 -1.07 -2.52
CA LEU A 43 7.42 -0.06 -2.53
C LEU A 43 7.37 0.73 -3.84
N ILE A 44 8.53 1.11 -4.39
CA ILE A 44 8.60 1.78 -5.69
C ILE A 44 8.11 0.83 -6.78
N GLY A 45 8.59 -0.41 -6.80
CA GLY A 45 8.15 -1.42 -7.76
C GLY A 45 6.66 -1.70 -7.67
N PHE A 46 6.12 -1.80 -6.46
CA PHE A 46 4.68 -1.95 -6.21
C PHE A 46 3.89 -0.73 -6.73
N SER A 47 4.34 0.49 -6.44
CA SER A 47 3.67 1.71 -6.91
C SER A 47 3.58 1.76 -8.45
N VAL A 48 4.67 1.44 -9.15
CA VAL A 48 4.69 1.41 -10.62
C VAL A 48 3.82 0.27 -11.14
N TRP A 49 3.89 -0.91 -10.54
CA TRP A 49 3.07 -2.05 -10.94
C TRP A 49 1.57 -1.76 -10.80
N THR A 50 1.15 -1.18 -9.67
CA THR A 50 -0.25 -0.77 -9.44
C THR A 50 -0.73 0.34 -10.39
N MET A 51 0.17 1.21 -10.87
CA MET A 51 -0.15 2.21 -11.88
C MET A 51 -0.45 1.57 -13.24
N TYR A 52 0.31 0.55 -13.64
CA TYR A 52 0.14 -0.12 -14.94
C TYR A 52 -0.94 -1.19 -14.96
N HIS A 53 -1.15 -1.91 -13.86
CA HIS A 53 -2.16 -2.97 -13.78
C HIS A 53 -3.50 -2.48 -13.23
N GLY A 54 -3.56 -1.20 -12.82
CA GLY A 54 -4.61 -0.72 -11.94
C GLY A 54 -4.49 -1.39 -10.58
N LEU A 55 -4.84 -0.67 -9.52
CA LEU A 55 -5.41 -1.38 -8.38
C LEU A 55 -6.70 -1.97 -8.93
N ASP A 56 -6.73 -3.27 -9.20
CA ASP A 56 -7.96 -3.99 -9.52
C ASP A 56 -8.84 -4.06 -8.26
N ASP A 57 -9.21 -2.88 -7.74
CA ASP A 57 -10.26 -2.65 -6.78
C ASP A 57 -11.62 -2.53 -7.50
N ASN A 58 -11.66 -2.83 -8.79
CA ASN A 58 -12.91 -2.86 -9.55
C ASN A 58 -13.77 -4.08 -9.20
N ASN A 59 -13.24 -5.04 -8.43
CA ASN A 59 -14.02 -6.09 -7.77
C ASN A 59 -14.21 -5.87 -6.25
N THR A 60 -13.57 -4.87 -5.65
CA THR A 60 -13.64 -4.59 -4.19
C THR A 60 -14.46 -3.35 -3.84
N PHE A 61 -14.76 -2.47 -4.80
CA PHE A 61 -15.93 -1.60 -4.64
C PHE A 61 -17.15 -2.48 -4.79
N LYS A 62 -17.51 -3.18 -3.71
CA LYS A 62 -18.81 -3.82 -3.52
C LYS A 62 -19.82 -2.80 -3.99
N ASP A 63 -20.41 -3.05 -5.16
CA ASP A 63 -21.47 -2.21 -5.69
C ASP A 63 -22.46 -2.01 -4.56
N VAL A 64 -22.50 -0.77 -4.05
CA VAL A 64 -23.29 -0.43 -2.86
C VAL A 64 -24.68 -1.01 -3.09
N SER A 65 -25.14 -1.86 -2.17
CA SER A 65 -26.41 -2.59 -2.35
C SER A 65 -27.50 -1.60 -2.73
N PHE A 66 -28.45 -2.00 -3.58
CA PHE A 66 -29.51 -1.11 -4.08
C PHE A 66 -30.18 -0.33 -2.94
N GLU A 67 -30.42 -0.98 -1.81
CA GLU A 67 -30.97 -0.36 -0.59
C GLU A 67 -30.03 0.66 0.05
N GLN A 68 -28.72 0.38 0.07
CA GLN A 68 -27.72 1.32 0.60
C GLN A 68 -27.57 2.55 -0.33
N ARG A 69 -27.65 2.37 -1.65
CA ARG A 69 -27.66 3.48 -2.62
C ARG A 69 -28.90 4.35 -2.42
N LYS A 70 -30.05 3.72 -2.22
CA LYS A 70 -31.31 4.40 -1.94
C LYS A 70 -31.23 5.19 -0.63
N TYR A 71 -30.77 4.56 0.44
CA TYR A 71 -30.59 5.20 1.74
C TYR A 71 -29.66 6.43 1.66
N MET A 72 -28.52 6.32 0.96
CA MET A 72 -27.58 7.44 0.77
C MET A 72 -28.21 8.62 0.02
N ARG A 73 -29.05 8.34 -0.99
CA ARG A 73 -29.79 9.37 -1.73
C ARG A 73 -30.82 10.05 -0.84
N GLU A 74 -31.59 9.27 -0.07
CA GLU A 74 -32.58 9.80 0.87
C GLU A 74 -31.94 10.65 1.97
N ALA A 75 -30.82 10.20 2.54
CA ALA A 75 -30.08 10.92 3.57
C ALA A 75 -29.55 12.27 3.05
N ARG A 76 -28.99 12.29 1.83
CA ARG A 76 -28.56 13.52 1.19
C ARG A 76 -29.72 14.50 1.00
N GLN A 77 -30.88 14.01 0.57
CA GLN A 77 -32.05 14.86 0.35
C GLN A 77 -32.62 15.43 1.65
N ARG A 78 -32.65 14.64 2.74
CA ARG A 78 -33.05 15.13 4.07
C ARG A 78 -32.15 16.25 4.56
N ASN A 79 -30.84 16.11 4.36
CA ASN A 79 -29.89 17.16 4.72
C ASN A 79 -30.09 18.44 3.90
N LEU A 80 -30.30 18.32 2.59
CA LEU A 80 -30.60 19.48 1.73
C LEU A 80 -31.91 20.16 2.11
N ASN A 81 -32.95 19.39 2.44
CA ASN A 81 -34.22 19.93 2.91
C ASN A 81 -34.07 20.63 4.27
N GLY A 82 -33.25 20.09 5.18
CA GLY A 82 -32.91 20.76 6.45
C GLY A 82 -32.19 22.08 6.23
N LEU A 83 -31.24 22.12 5.29
CA LEU A 83 -30.54 23.35 4.89
C LEU A 83 -31.48 24.37 4.24
N ALA A 84 -32.46 23.94 3.45
CA ALA A 84 -33.46 24.82 2.83
C ALA A 84 -34.37 25.48 3.89
N VAL A 85 -34.73 24.74 4.94
CA VAL A 85 -35.49 25.27 6.08
C VAL A 85 -34.67 26.30 6.86
N GLU A 86 -33.41 25.98 7.15
CA GLU A 86 -32.48 26.90 7.83
C GLU A 86 -32.25 28.19 7.03
N ALA A 87 -32.12 28.07 5.70
CA ALA A 87 -31.98 29.20 4.80
C ALA A 87 -33.28 30.00 4.56
N ARG A 88 -34.40 29.64 5.21
CA ARG A 88 -35.74 30.21 5.00
C ARG A 88 -36.13 30.25 3.51
N ARG A 89 -35.74 29.23 2.74
CA ARG A 89 -36.06 29.02 1.32
C ARG A 89 -37.01 27.83 1.18
N PRO A 90 -38.31 28.00 1.51
CA PRO A 90 -39.28 26.92 1.47
C PRO A 90 -39.57 26.40 0.05
N ASP A 91 -39.17 27.18 -0.95
CA ASP A 91 -39.24 26.86 -2.38
C ASP A 91 -38.27 25.75 -2.81
N MET A 92 -37.24 25.46 -2.02
CA MET A 92 -36.21 24.47 -2.35
C MET A 92 -36.41 23.11 -1.64
N ILE A 93 -37.52 22.94 -0.92
CA ILE A 93 -37.85 21.69 -0.22
C ILE A 93 -38.41 20.69 -1.22
N ILE A 94 -37.71 19.56 -1.41
CA ILE A 94 -38.11 18.52 -2.38
C ILE A 94 -38.63 17.29 -1.62
N PRO A 95 -39.88 16.83 -1.87
CA PRO A 95 -40.43 15.62 -1.27
C PRO A 95 -39.63 14.36 -1.62
N ILE A 96 -39.42 13.48 -0.62
CA ILE A 96 -38.53 12.30 -0.71
C ILE A 96 -39.23 11.10 -1.38
N ASP A 97 -40.56 11.15 -1.50
CA ASP A 97 -41.43 10.12 -2.09
C ASP A 97 -41.34 10.05 -3.63
N GLN A 98 -40.90 11.12 -4.29
CA GLN A 98 -40.79 11.18 -5.76
C GLN A 98 -39.49 10.57 -6.34
N LEU A 99 -38.62 10.00 -5.50
CA LEU A 99 -37.32 9.45 -5.93
C LEU A 99 -37.33 7.92 -6.15
N ASN A 100 -38.50 7.30 -6.09
CA ASN A 100 -38.72 5.84 -6.15
C ASN A 100 -39.08 5.30 -7.55
N TRP A 101 -38.66 5.98 -8.63
CA TRP A 101 -38.78 5.47 -10.00
C TRP A 101 -37.45 4.91 -10.51
#